data_AF-A0A363MT32-F1
#
_entry.id   AF-A0A363MT32-F1
#
_cell.length_a   1.000
_cell.length_b   1.000
_cell.length_c   1.000
_cell.angle_alpha   90.00
_cell.angle_beta   90.00
_cell.angle_gamma   90.00
#
_symmetry.space_group_name_H-M   'P 1'
#
loop_
_entity.id
_entity.type
_entity.pdbx_description
1 polymer ?
#
loop_
_entity_poly.entity_id
_entity_poly.type
_entity_poly.pdbx_seq_one_letter_code
_entity_poly.pdbx_strand_id
1 'polypeptide(L)'
;GTHFFDYTKGLLESELLDFNNPKNESQEIGVKNLKIVLQGICQYLNIEIPQSIELPSSENLIENEEVTIKTFEEFVKLVSRENIEDKELKKLSKKLFKNYQKDSSEYHTIVEGHFDFFENINAWNSDWKFDPEDAEYFISEMIGEDLNFEYPEETYSHDLFPYIQSALEKRGFELMSYNTNGDNYLFFVANKEDVGRILELSELTKIEIDKL
;
A
#
# COMPACT_ATOMS: atom_id res chain seq x y z
N GLY A 1 19.32 24.96 -33.81
CA GLY A 1 18.90 23.88 -32.90
C GLY A 1 20.12 23.07 -32.56
N THR A 2 20.44 22.91 -31.28
CA THR A 2 21.57 22.09 -30.82
C THR A 2 21.38 21.61 -29.39
N HIS A 3 20.15 21.28 -28.96
CA HIS A 3 19.97 20.61 -27.66
C HIS A 3 20.57 19.19 -27.65
N PHE A 4 20.70 18.55 -28.82
CA PHE A 4 21.25 17.20 -28.94
C PHE A 4 22.78 17.14 -28.79
N PHE A 5 23.50 18.22 -29.14
CA PHE A 5 24.97 18.25 -29.08
C PHE A 5 25.49 18.37 -27.64
N ASP A 6 24.84 19.16 -26.79
CA ASP A 6 25.22 19.30 -25.38
C ASP A 6 24.97 18.01 -24.58
N TYR A 7 23.86 17.31 -24.86
CA TYR A 7 23.55 16.04 -24.19
C TYR A 7 24.54 14.93 -24.57
N THR A 8 24.88 14.84 -25.86
CA THR A 8 25.88 13.86 -26.35
C THR A 8 27.27 14.17 -25.81
N LYS A 9 27.65 15.45 -25.72
CA LYS A 9 28.92 15.86 -25.12
C LYS A 9 28.97 15.53 -23.62
N GLY A 10 27.90 15.80 -22.88
CA GLY A 10 27.78 15.45 -21.46
C GLY A 10 27.89 13.95 -21.19
N LEU A 11 27.33 13.10 -22.07
CA LEU A 11 27.49 11.63 -22.02
C LEU A 11 28.90 11.15 -22.40
N LEU A 12 29.59 11.84 -23.29
CA LEU A 12 30.96 11.49 -23.69
C LEU A 12 32.00 11.97 -22.68
N GLU A 13 31.71 13.04 -21.95
CA GLU A 13 32.56 13.62 -20.90
C GLU A 13 32.18 13.10 -19.50
N SER A 14 31.11 12.31 -19.36
CA SER A 14 30.75 11.71 -18.08
C SER A 14 31.80 10.70 -17.63
N GLU A 15 32.40 10.98 -16.48
CA GLU A 15 33.36 10.08 -15.85
C GLU A 15 32.65 9.12 -14.89
N LEU A 16 33.27 7.95 -14.68
CA LEU A 16 32.84 7.04 -13.62
C LEU A 16 32.96 7.75 -12.27
N LEU A 17 31.89 7.67 -11.48
CA LEU A 17 31.88 8.16 -10.11
C LEU A 17 32.69 7.19 -9.24
N ASP A 18 33.77 7.69 -8.63
CA ASP A 18 34.49 6.95 -7.60
C ASP A 18 33.87 7.27 -6.24
N PHE A 19 33.15 6.29 -5.68
CA PHE A 19 32.47 6.41 -4.40
C PHE A 19 33.42 6.61 -3.21
N ASN A 20 34.69 6.23 -3.34
CA ASN A 20 35.69 6.35 -2.28
C ASN A 20 36.52 7.63 -2.41
N ASN A 21 36.51 8.27 -3.59
CA ASN A 21 37.33 9.44 -3.87
C ASN A 21 36.58 10.45 -4.76
N PRO A 22 35.54 11.13 -4.23
CA PRO A 22 34.83 12.17 -4.95
C PRO A 22 35.76 13.33 -5.30
N LYS A 23 35.67 13.83 -6.54
CA LYS A 23 36.60 14.83 -7.10
C LYS A 23 36.20 16.28 -6.82
N ASN A 24 34.97 16.50 -6.38
CA ASN A 24 34.43 17.82 -6.08
C ASN A 24 33.28 17.72 -5.05
N GLU A 25 32.90 18.86 -4.51
CA GLU A 25 31.86 18.99 -3.48
C GLU A 25 30.50 18.43 -3.94
N SER A 26 30.14 18.60 -5.22
CA SER A 26 28.89 18.03 -5.74
C SER A 26 28.91 16.50 -5.73
N GLN A 27 30.04 15.88 -6.04
CA GLN A 27 30.23 14.44 -5.94
C GLN A 27 30.22 13.97 -4.48
N GLU A 28 30.84 14.72 -3.56
CA GLU A 28 30.79 14.41 -2.12
C GLU A 28 29.35 14.37 -1.59
N ILE A 29 28.55 15.40 -1.92
CA ILE A 29 27.13 15.48 -1.55
C ILE A 29 26.35 14.32 -2.18
N GLY A 30 26.57 14.06 -3.48
CA GLY A 30 25.90 12.98 -4.20
C GLY A 30 26.19 11.60 -3.60
N VAL A 31 27.45 11.30 -3.30
CA VAL A 31 27.86 10.04 -2.66
C VAL A 31 27.26 9.92 -1.27
N LYS A 32 27.29 10.99 -0.46
CA LYS A 32 26.69 11.00 0.88
C LYS A 32 25.20 10.71 0.82
N ASN A 33 24.45 11.40 -0.04
CA ASN A 33 23.02 11.22 -0.18
C ASN A 33 22.66 9.81 -0.67
N LEU A 34 23.40 9.27 -1.64
CA LEU A 34 23.21 7.90 -2.09
C LEU A 34 23.41 6.90 -0.95
N LYS A 35 24.46 7.08 -0.13
CA LYS A 35 24.71 6.20 1.01
C LYS A 35 23.60 6.28 2.08
N ILE A 36 22.99 7.46 2.29
CA ILE A 36 21.83 7.62 3.18
C ILE A 36 20.64 6.82 2.64
N VAL A 37 20.35 6.94 1.35
CA VAL A 37 19.26 6.17 0.70
C VAL A 37 19.53 4.66 0.78
N LEU A 38 20.76 4.23 0.49
CA LEU A 38 21.17 2.83 0.62
C LEU A 38 20.98 2.31 2.04
N GLN A 39 21.40 3.09 3.05
CA GLN A 39 21.22 2.76 4.46
C GLN A 39 19.74 2.58 4.80
N GLY A 40 18.87 3.51 4.37
CA GLY A 40 17.43 3.40 4.58
C GLY A 40 16.82 2.16 3.92
N ILE A 41 17.16 1.89 2.65
CA ILE A 41 16.65 0.70 1.93
C ILE A 41 17.09 -0.60 2.61
N CYS A 42 18.37 -0.69 3.00
CA CYS A 42 18.89 -1.88 3.67
C CYS A 42 18.27 -2.09 5.06
N GLN A 43 18.05 -0.99 5.81
CA GLN A 43 17.32 -1.04 7.08
C GLN A 43 15.86 -1.48 6.86
N TYR A 44 15.20 -1.06 5.78
CA TYR A 44 13.78 -1.33 5.51
C TYR A 44 13.57 -2.79 5.11
N LEU A 45 14.43 -3.28 4.22
CA LEU A 45 14.36 -4.64 3.69
C LEU A 45 15.08 -5.67 4.57
N ASN A 46 15.65 -5.25 5.71
CA ASN A 46 16.47 -6.08 6.59
C ASN A 46 17.62 -6.80 5.84
N ILE A 47 18.31 -6.07 4.96
CA ILE A 47 19.44 -6.57 4.16
C ILE A 47 20.75 -6.18 4.85
N GLU A 48 21.66 -7.14 5.02
CA GLU A 48 23.01 -6.86 5.53
C GLU A 48 23.81 -6.00 4.54
N ILE A 49 24.34 -4.88 5.02
CA ILE A 49 25.25 -4.04 4.24
C ILE A 49 26.66 -4.64 4.31
N PRO A 50 27.35 -4.84 3.18
CA PRO A 50 28.73 -5.30 3.16
C PRO A 50 29.62 -4.42 4.04
N GLN A 51 30.51 -5.05 4.83
CA GLN A 51 31.45 -4.33 5.71
C GLN A 51 32.38 -3.36 4.98
N SER A 52 32.54 -3.52 3.66
CA SER A 52 33.31 -2.62 2.82
C SER A 52 32.64 -1.27 2.56
N ILE A 53 31.37 -1.08 2.96
CA ILE A 53 30.63 0.17 2.79
C ILE A 53 30.57 0.91 4.13
N GLU A 54 31.25 2.06 4.20
CA GLU A 54 31.15 2.96 5.35
C GLU A 54 29.87 3.79 5.25
N LEU A 55 28.99 3.60 6.23
CA LEU A 55 27.71 4.29 6.32
C LEU A 55 27.89 5.74 6.81
N PRO A 56 27.02 6.66 6.35
CA PRO A 56 27.10 8.07 6.70
C PRO A 56 26.63 8.36 8.13
N SER A 57 25.87 7.44 8.74
CA SER A 57 25.40 7.53 10.12
C SER A 57 25.26 6.13 10.73
N SER A 58 25.37 6.03 12.05
CA SER A 58 25.00 4.84 12.82
C SER A 58 23.54 4.83 13.27
N GLU A 59 22.79 5.90 12.99
CA GLU A 59 21.37 6.02 13.36
C GLU A 59 20.50 5.09 12.52
N ASN A 60 19.38 4.65 13.11
CA ASN A 60 18.32 4.04 12.31
C ASN A 60 17.61 5.16 11.55
N LEU A 61 17.64 5.11 10.22
CA LEU A 61 16.98 6.10 9.36
C LEU A 61 15.49 5.80 9.19
N ILE A 62 15.06 4.62 9.65
CA ILE A 62 13.66 4.24 9.67
C ILE A 62 13.11 4.56 11.04
N GLU A 63 12.13 5.46 11.07
CA GLU A 63 11.21 5.55 12.18
C GLU A 63 10.43 4.24 12.22
N ASN A 64 10.86 3.30 13.06
CA ASN A 64 10.03 2.13 13.35
C ASN A 64 8.82 2.63 14.12
N GLU A 65 7.68 2.77 13.44
CA GLU A 65 6.41 2.98 14.12
C GLU A 65 6.14 1.75 14.99
N GLU A 66 6.18 1.91 16.31
CA GLU A 66 5.85 0.83 17.22
C GLU A 66 4.38 0.44 16.96
N VAL A 67 4.16 -0.80 16.50
CA VAL A 67 2.81 -1.30 16.23
C VAL A 67 2.07 -1.42 17.56
N THR A 68 1.10 -0.54 17.76
CA THR A 68 0.25 -0.53 18.96
C THR A 68 -1.19 -0.84 18.58
N ILE A 69 -2.05 -1.00 19.60
CA ILE A 69 -3.50 -1.09 19.38
C ILE A 69 -4.05 0.11 18.58
N LYS A 70 -3.45 1.30 18.68
CA LYS A 70 -3.89 2.49 17.94
C LYS A 70 -3.66 2.35 16.44
N THR A 71 -2.58 1.67 16.04
CA THR A 71 -2.29 1.35 14.63
C THR A 71 -3.44 0.55 14.02
N PHE A 72 -3.98 -0.42 14.77
CA PHE A 72 -5.16 -1.18 14.35
C PHE A 72 -6.45 -0.34 14.39
N GLU A 73 -6.65 0.51 15.39
CA GLU A 73 -7.80 1.41 15.42
C GLU A 73 -7.82 2.37 14.23
N GLU A 74 -6.66 2.93 13.87
CA GLU A 74 -6.50 3.77 12.69
C GLU A 74 -6.80 2.99 11.41
N PHE A 75 -6.21 1.81 11.25
CA PHE A 75 -6.43 0.97 10.08
C PHE A 75 -7.92 0.68 9.87
N VAL A 76 -8.61 0.20 10.91
CA VAL A 76 -10.04 -0.14 10.86
C VAL A 76 -10.89 1.08 10.51
N LYS A 77 -10.56 2.26 11.04
CA LYS A 77 -11.25 3.51 10.71
C LYS A 77 -11.11 3.86 9.23
N LEU A 78 -9.91 3.79 8.68
CA LEU A 78 -9.67 4.17 7.30
C LEU A 78 -10.35 3.21 6.31
N VAL A 79 -10.23 1.90 6.52
CA VAL A 79 -10.86 0.89 5.64
C VAL A 79 -12.40 0.87 5.76
N SER A 80 -12.95 1.43 6.84
CA SER A 80 -14.40 1.64 7.01
C SER A 80 -14.85 3.05 6.63
N ARG A 81 -13.95 3.91 6.11
CA ARG A 81 -14.23 5.33 5.82
C ARG A 81 -14.83 6.08 7.02
N GLU A 82 -14.32 5.82 8.22
CA GLU A 82 -14.82 6.33 9.51
C GLU A 82 -16.27 5.92 9.83
N ASN A 83 -16.87 5.01 9.06
CA ASN A 83 -18.23 4.52 9.25
C ASN A 83 -18.24 3.25 10.10
N ILE A 84 -17.76 3.36 11.34
CA ILE A 84 -17.78 2.26 12.32
C ILE A 84 -18.08 2.80 13.72
N GLU A 85 -18.89 2.09 14.49
CA GLU A 85 -19.17 2.48 15.87
C GLU A 85 -17.94 2.30 16.77
N ASP A 86 -17.69 3.27 17.66
CA ASP A 86 -16.56 3.27 18.62
C ASP A 86 -16.41 1.96 19.40
N LYS A 87 -17.53 1.33 19.75
CA LYS A 87 -17.54 0.07 20.51
C LYS A 87 -17.06 -1.10 19.65
N GLU A 88 -17.46 -1.14 18.38
CA GLU A 88 -17.08 -2.15 17.42
C GLU A 88 -15.61 -1.96 17.02
N LEU A 89 -15.21 -0.73 16.73
CA LEU A 89 -13.82 -0.34 16.47
C LEU A 89 -12.87 -0.87 17.55
N LYS A 90 -13.16 -0.58 18.83
CA LYS A 90 -12.34 -1.04 19.95
C LYS A 90 -12.33 -2.56 20.10
N LYS A 91 -13.45 -3.23 19.80
CA LYS A 91 -13.55 -4.69 19.88
C LYS A 91 -12.73 -5.36 18.78
N LEU A 92 -12.86 -4.90 17.54
CA LEU A 92 -12.13 -5.41 16.38
C LEU A 92 -10.63 -5.17 16.52
N SER A 93 -10.23 -3.93 16.82
CA SER A 93 -8.82 -3.56 16.98
C SER A 93 -8.12 -4.36 18.08
N LYS A 94 -8.81 -4.64 19.20
CA LYS A 94 -8.30 -5.54 20.25
C LYS A 94 -8.13 -6.98 19.77
N LYS A 95 -9.08 -7.50 18.98
CA LYS A 95 -9.00 -8.86 18.42
C LYS A 95 -7.82 -8.97 17.46
N LEU A 96 -7.69 -8.02 16.54
CA LEU A 96 -6.60 -7.95 15.56
C LEU A 96 -5.24 -7.80 16.24
N PHE A 97 -5.09 -6.84 17.15
CA PHE A 97 -3.83 -6.61 17.87
C PHE A 97 -3.42 -7.83 18.73
N LYS A 98 -4.37 -8.46 19.42
CA LYS A 98 -4.10 -9.69 20.20
C LYS A 98 -3.64 -10.83 19.28
N ASN A 99 -4.18 -10.93 18.07
CA ASN A 99 -3.75 -11.93 17.10
C ASN A 99 -2.36 -11.60 16.54
N TYR A 100 -2.09 -10.33 16.26
CA TYR A 100 -0.77 -9.85 15.79
C TYR A 100 0.35 -10.18 16.78
N GLN A 101 0.05 -10.12 18.08
CA GLN A 101 1.00 -10.48 19.15
C GLN A 101 1.25 -11.99 19.31
N LYS A 102 0.44 -12.85 18.68
CA LYS A 102 0.71 -14.29 18.65
C LYS A 102 1.73 -14.59 17.56
N ASP A 103 2.43 -15.72 17.71
CA ASP A 103 3.55 -16.11 16.86
C ASP A 103 3.26 -15.89 15.36
N SER A 104 4.21 -15.28 14.65
CA SER A 104 3.97 -14.70 13.32
C SER A 104 3.51 -15.71 12.25
N SER A 105 3.81 -17.00 12.44
CA SER A 105 3.36 -18.08 11.55
C SER A 105 1.86 -18.38 11.66
N GLU A 106 1.21 -18.00 12.76
CA GLU A 106 -0.23 -18.21 12.96
C GLU A 106 -1.06 -16.97 12.64
N TYR A 107 -0.45 -15.77 12.64
CA TYR A 107 -1.18 -14.53 12.43
C TYR A 107 -1.89 -14.50 11.06
N HIS A 108 -1.17 -14.78 9.99
CA HIS A 108 -1.73 -14.84 8.63
C HIS A 108 -2.88 -15.85 8.58
N THR A 109 -2.67 -17.08 9.05
CA THR A 109 -3.72 -18.12 9.13
C THR A 109 -4.95 -17.70 9.93
N ILE A 110 -4.78 -16.89 10.99
CA ILE A 110 -5.88 -16.40 11.83
C ILE A 110 -6.62 -15.24 11.17
N VAL A 111 -5.95 -14.36 10.42
CA VAL A 111 -6.61 -13.28 9.68
C VAL A 111 -7.29 -13.82 8.43
N GLU A 112 -6.60 -14.69 7.67
CA GLU A 112 -7.12 -15.40 6.50
C GLU A 112 -8.34 -16.26 6.86
N GLY A 113 -8.28 -17.00 7.98
CA GLY A 113 -9.36 -17.89 8.40
C GLY A 113 -10.60 -17.19 8.96
N HIS A 114 -10.52 -15.89 9.24
CA HIS A 114 -11.59 -15.13 9.88
C HIS A 114 -11.93 -13.86 9.09
N PHE A 115 -12.59 -14.06 7.93
CA PHE A 115 -13.33 -13.03 7.20
C PHE A 115 -14.29 -12.21 8.09
N ASP A 116 -14.61 -12.69 9.31
CA ASP A 116 -15.35 -11.99 10.37
C ASP A 116 -14.95 -10.51 10.54
N PHE A 117 -13.69 -10.14 10.33
CA PHE A 117 -13.27 -8.74 10.44
C PHE A 117 -13.96 -7.88 9.37
N PHE A 118 -13.89 -8.32 8.12
CA PHE A 118 -14.44 -7.62 6.97
C PHE A 118 -15.97 -7.74 6.87
N GLU A 119 -16.59 -8.74 7.50
CA GLU A 119 -18.06 -8.78 7.65
C GLU A 119 -18.61 -7.58 8.44
N ASN A 120 -17.78 -6.96 9.29
CA ASN A 120 -18.15 -5.80 10.09
C ASN A 120 -17.71 -4.47 9.44
N ILE A 121 -17.09 -4.52 8.26
CA ILE A 121 -16.82 -3.33 7.46
C ILE A 121 -17.68 -3.41 6.20
N ASN A 122 -18.02 -2.27 5.60
CA ASN A 122 -18.86 -2.23 4.42
C ASN A 122 -18.06 -2.76 3.21
N ALA A 123 -17.97 -4.09 3.08
CA ALA A 123 -17.16 -4.82 2.12
C ALA A 123 -18.00 -5.81 1.32
N TRP A 124 -17.53 -6.15 0.13
CA TRP A 124 -18.18 -7.06 -0.80
C TRP A 124 -17.26 -8.25 -1.06
N ASN A 125 -17.68 -9.42 -0.58
CA ASN A 125 -17.05 -10.68 -0.93
C ASN A 125 -17.64 -11.18 -2.24
N SER A 126 -16.78 -11.31 -3.25
CA SER A 126 -17.16 -11.70 -4.60
C SER A 126 -16.32 -12.88 -5.08
N ASP A 127 -16.94 -13.81 -5.80
CA ASP A 127 -16.20 -14.79 -6.59
C ASP A 127 -15.38 -14.05 -7.66
N TRP A 128 -14.31 -14.64 -8.20
CA TRP A 128 -13.53 -14.01 -9.28
C TRP A 128 -14.38 -13.74 -10.54
N LYS A 129 -15.56 -14.37 -10.64
CA LYS A 129 -16.57 -14.13 -11.67
C LYS A 129 -17.70 -13.26 -11.13
N PHE A 130 -17.69 -11.98 -11.52
CA PHE A 130 -18.77 -11.04 -11.26
C PHE A 130 -19.06 -10.21 -12.51
N ASP A 131 -20.30 -9.74 -12.62
CA ASP A 131 -20.75 -8.89 -13.71
C ASP A 131 -20.75 -7.41 -13.31
N PRO A 132 -20.91 -6.50 -14.29
CA PRO A 132 -20.96 -5.07 -14.01
C PRO A 132 -22.11 -4.69 -13.08
N GLU A 133 -23.28 -5.33 -13.21
CA GLU A 133 -24.46 -5.05 -12.41
C GLU A 133 -24.24 -5.36 -10.92
N ASP A 134 -23.58 -6.47 -10.60
CA ASP A 134 -23.14 -6.80 -9.25
C ASP A 134 -22.19 -5.72 -8.72
N ALA A 135 -21.17 -5.33 -9.51
CA ALA A 135 -20.20 -4.33 -9.09
C ALA A 135 -20.85 -2.95 -8.84
N GLU A 136 -21.73 -2.49 -9.74
CA GLU A 136 -22.47 -1.25 -9.57
C GLU A 136 -23.33 -1.30 -8.30
N TYR A 137 -24.07 -2.39 -8.08
CA TYR A 137 -24.92 -2.54 -6.90
C TYR A 137 -24.13 -2.49 -5.59
N PHE A 138 -23.13 -3.37 -5.44
CA PHE A 138 -22.40 -3.48 -4.17
C PHE A 138 -21.55 -2.26 -3.87
N ILE A 139 -20.92 -1.66 -4.89
CA ILE A 139 -20.12 -0.45 -4.68
C ILE A 139 -21.03 0.74 -4.37
N SER A 140 -22.21 0.86 -5.00
CA SER A 140 -23.18 1.91 -4.67
C SER A 140 -23.60 1.85 -3.20
N GLU A 141 -23.89 0.65 -2.69
CA GLU A 141 -24.21 0.42 -1.27
C GLU A 141 -23.01 0.79 -0.36
N MET A 142 -21.78 0.52 -0.81
CA MET A 142 -20.58 0.90 -0.05
C MET A 142 -20.44 2.41 0.11
N ILE A 143 -20.68 3.15 -0.96
CA ILE A 143 -20.45 4.58 -1.00
C ILE A 143 -21.66 5.41 -0.59
N GLY A 144 -22.85 4.80 -0.55
CA GLY A 144 -24.13 5.43 -0.20
C GLY A 144 -24.74 6.27 -1.32
N GLU A 145 -24.32 6.06 -2.57
CA GLU A 145 -24.80 6.77 -3.75
C GLU A 145 -24.68 5.89 -5.00
N ASP A 146 -25.57 6.08 -5.98
CA ASP A 146 -25.57 5.28 -7.20
C ASP A 146 -24.26 5.48 -7.98
N LEU A 147 -23.54 4.39 -8.23
CA LEU A 147 -22.40 4.30 -9.12
C LEU A 147 -22.84 3.64 -10.42
N ASN A 148 -22.61 4.33 -11.53
CA ASN A 148 -22.73 3.77 -12.87
C ASN A 148 -21.45 4.10 -13.63
N PHE A 149 -20.99 3.21 -14.49
CA PHE A 149 -19.79 3.44 -15.30
C PHE A 149 -19.95 2.89 -16.71
N GLU A 150 -19.26 3.52 -17.67
CA GLU A 150 -19.27 3.06 -19.06
C GLU A 150 -18.18 2.00 -19.25
N TYR A 151 -18.57 0.85 -19.81
CA TYR A 151 -17.68 -0.27 -20.11
C TYR A 151 -18.03 -0.86 -21.49
N PRO A 152 -17.07 -1.47 -22.21
CA PRO A 152 -17.36 -2.22 -23.43
C PRO A 152 -18.31 -3.39 -23.16
N GLU A 153 -19.13 -3.73 -24.16
CA GLU A 153 -19.91 -4.98 -24.11
C GLU A 153 -18.98 -6.19 -23.87
N GLU A 154 -19.50 -7.20 -23.16
CA GLU A 154 -18.77 -8.41 -22.78
C GLU A 154 -17.58 -8.20 -21.82
N THR A 155 -17.54 -7.09 -21.08
CA THR A 155 -16.55 -6.86 -20.00
C THR A 155 -17.05 -7.45 -18.68
N TYR A 156 -16.22 -8.25 -18.00
CA TYR A 156 -16.57 -8.92 -16.73
C TYR A 156 -15.37 -9.02 -15.80
N SER A 157 -15.60 -9.31 -14.52
CA SER A 157 -14.54 -9.63 -13.56
C SER A 157 -13.45 -8.55 -13.49
N HIS A 158 -12.17 -8.97 -13.44
CA HIS A 158 -11.00 -8.10 -13.37
C HIS A 158 -10.89 -7.09 -14.53
N ASP A 159 -11.47 -7.38 -15.71
CA ASP A 159 -11.49 -6.43 -16.82
C ASP A 159 -12.33 -5.18 -16.51
N LEU A 160 -13.19 -5.23 -15.48
CA LEU A 160 -13.99 -4.09 -15.02
C LEU A 160 -13.20 -3.08 -14.18
N PHE A 161 -12.06 -3.48 -13.59
CA PHE A 161 -11.34 -2.63 -12.63
C PHE A 161 -10.98 -1.24 -13.19
N PRO A 162 -10.43 -1.10 -14.41
CA PRO A 162 -10.09 0.23 -14.93
C PRO A 162 -11.29 1.18 -15.04
N TYR A 163 -12.47 0.64 -15.35
CA TYR A 163 -13.70 1.42 -15.51
C TYR A 163 -14.30 1.82 -14.17
N ILE A 164 -14.31 0.89 -13.21
CA ILE A 164 -14.72 1.14 -11.83
C ILE A 164 -13.80 2.21 -11.20
N GLN A 165 -12.49 2.03 -11.29
CA GLN A 165 -11.52 2.98 -10.73
C GLN A 165 -11.68 4.37 -11.35
N SER A 166 -11.90 4.47 -12.67
CA SER A 166 -12.13 5.75 -13.36
C SER A 166 -13.42 6.44 -12.88
N ALA A 167 -14.44 5.68 -12.50
CA ALA A 167 -15.70 6.23 -12.00
C ALA A 167 -15.59 6.68 -10.53
N LEU A 168 -14.91 5.89 -9.69
CA LEU A 168 -14.65 6.21 -8.29
C LEU A 168 -13.68 7.37 -8.12
N GLU A 169 -12.67 7.50 -8.98
CA GLU A 169 -11.69 8.61 -8.93
C GLU A 169 -12.38 9.97 -9.02
N LYS A 170 -13.42 10.11 -9.86
CA LYS A 170 -14.20 11.35 -10.00
C LYS A 170 -14.93 11.76 -8.72
N ARG A 171 -15.11 10.81 -7.81
CA ARG A 171 -15.79 10.95 -6.51
C ARG A 171 -14.82 10.99 -5.35
N GLY A 172 -13.50 10.93 -5.62
CA GLY A 172 -12.47 10.91 -4.58
C GLY A 172 -12.34 9.57 -3.87
N PHE A 173 -12.72 8.47 -4.51
CA PHE A 173 -12.66 7.12 -3.96
C PHE A 173 -11.70 6.22 -4.76
N GLU A 174 -11.29 5.12 -4.15
CA GLU A 174 -10.50 4.06 -4.78
C GLU A 174 -11.03 2.69 -4.33
N LEU A 175 -11.21 1.76 -5.28
CA LEU A 175 -11.56 0.38 -4.98
C LEU A 175 -10.27 -0.37 -4.62
N MET A 176 -10.32 -1.11 -3.53
CA MET A 176 -9.21 -1.96 -3.06
C MET A 176 -9.74 -3.35 -2.70
N SER A 177 -8.87 -4.35 -2.67
CA SER A 177 -9.23 -5.68 -2.17
C SER A 177 -8.31 -6.07 -1.02
N TYR A 178 -8.86 -6.73 -0.01
CA TYR A 178 -8.02 -7.51 0.90
C TYR A 178 -7.48 -8.74 0.16
N ASN A 179 -6.21 -9.10 0.39
CA ASN A 179 -5.65 -10.33 -0.19
C ASN A 179 -6.19 -11.54 0.59
N THR A 180 -7.05 -12.31 -0.07
CA THR A 180 -7.69 -13.51 0.49
C THR A 180 -6.80 -14.76 0.35
N ASN A 181 -5.72 -14.69 -0.42
CA ASN A 181 -4.90 -15.82 -0.88
C ASN A 181 -5.73 -16.93 -1.58
N GLY A 182 -6.92 -16.58 -2.07
CA GLY A 182 -7.86 -17.47 -2.77
C GLY A 182 -8.32 -16.90 -4.11
N ASP A 183 -9.21 -17.63 -4.78
CA ASP A 183 -9.80 -17.25 -6.07
C ASP A 183 -11.00 -16.29 -5.90
N ASN A 184 -11.06 -15.52 -4.80
CA ASN A 184 -12.15 -14.61 -4.50
C ASN A 184 -11.62 -13.24 -4.07
N TYR A 185 -12.41 -12.21 -4.33
CA TYR A 185 -12.09 -10.84 -3.93
C TYR A 185 -12.87 -10.46 -2.67
N LEU A 186 -12.25 -9.60 -1.86
CA LEU A 186 -12.89 -8.98 -0.71
C LEU A 186 -12.72 -7.48 -0.83
N PHE A 187 -13.63 -6.90 -1.61
CA PHE A 187 -13.58 -5.50 -2.00
C PHE A 187 -14.01 -4.58 -0.88
N PHE A 188 -13.35 -3.43 -0.78
CA PHE A 188 -13.79 -2.29 0.01
C PHE A 188 -13.45 -0.99 -0.74
N VAL A 189 -14.14 0.09 -0.39
CA VAL A 189 -13.89 1.42 -0.96
C VAL A 189 -13.22 2.31 0.07
N ALA A 190 -12.08 2.90 -0.30
CA ALA A 190 -11.36 3.88 0.51
C ALA A 190 -11.53 5.30 -0.02
N ASN A 191 -11.35 6.30 0.85
CA ASN A 191 -11.11 7.67 0.37
C ASN A 191 -9.74 7.71 -0.31
N LYS A 192 -9.66 8.36 -1.47
CA LYS A 192 -8.43 8.42 -2.26
C LYS A 192 -7.26 9.06 -1.53
N GLU A 193 -7.54 10.02 -0.65
CA GLU A 193 -6.52 10.66 0.19
C GLU A 193 -5.93 9.74 1.27
N ASP A 194 -6.69 8.73 1.69
CA ASP A 194 -6.31 7.80 2.77
C ASP A 194 -5.55 6.56 2.25
N VAL A 195 -5.60 6.28 0.94
CA VAL A 195 -5.01 5.07 0.32
C VAL A 195 -3.54 4.89 0.72
N GLY A 196 -2.75 5.97 0.71
CA GLY A 196 -1.33 5.90 1.08
C GLY A 196 -1.13 5.41 2.52
N ARG A 197 -1.91 5.93 3.48
CA ARG A 197 -1.82 5.54 4.88
C ARG A 197 -2.41 4.15 5.13
N ILE A 198 -3.46 3.77 4.40
CA ILE A 198 -3.99 2.40 4.43
C ILE A 198 -2.93 1.38 4.04
N LEU A 199 -2.18 1.64 2.96
CA LEU A 199 -1.10 0.74 2.50
C LEU A 199 0.05 0.67 3.53
N GLU A 200 0.47 1.78 4.10
CA GLU A 200 1.47 1.79 5.18
C GLU A 200 1.00 0.99 6.41
N LEU A 201 -0.25 1.22 6.84
CA LEU A 201 -0.85 0.47 7.95
C LEU A 201 -1.03 -1.01 7.62
N SER A 202 -1.25 -1.36 6.34
CA SER A 202 -1.32 -2.74 5.86
C SER A 202 0.01 -3.48 6.14
N GLU A 203 1.15 -2.81 5.89
CA GLU A 203 2.49 -3.34 6.18
C GLU A 203 2.73 -3.48 7.69
N LEU A 204 2.37 -2.46 8.46
CA LEU A 204 2.53 -2.45 9.92
C LEU A 204 1.67 -3.51 10.61
N THR A 205 0.41 -3.67 10.15
CA THR A 205 -0.54 -4.63 10.72
C THR A 205 -0.35 -6.04 10.14
N LYS A 206 0.37 -6.19 9.02
CA LYS A 206 0.50 -7.42 8.23
C LYS A 206 -0.84 -7.93 7.67
N ILE A 207 -1.78 -7.01 7.43
CA ILE A 207 -3.06 -7.27 6.79
C ILE A 207 -2.89 -6.86 5.34
N GLU A 208 -2.70 -7.83 4.44
CA GLU A 208 -2.34 -7.55 3.05
C GLU A 208 -3.50 -6.95 2.23
N ILE A 209 -3.23 -5.88 1.50
CA ILE A 209 -4.20 -5.20 0.64
C ILE A 209 -3.65 -5.13 -0.78
N ASP A 210 -4.47 -5.55 -1.74
CA ASP A 210 -4.21 -5.46 -3.16
C ASP A 210 -4.79 -4.17 -3.74
N LYS A 211 -3.96 -3.48 -4.52
CA LYS A 211 -4.40 -2.40 -5.41
C LYS A 211 -4.82 -3.01 -6.74
N LEU A 212 -6.03 -2.67 -7.19
CA LEU A 212 -6.71 -3.24 -8.36
C LEU A 212 -6.57 -2.36 -9.60
#